data_AF-A0A7X1WZB6-F1
#
_entry.id   AF-A0A7X1WZB6-F1
#
_cell.length_a   1.000
_cell.length_b   1.000
_cell.length_c   1.000
_cell.angle_alpha   90.00
_cell.angle_beta   90.00
_cell.angle_gamma   90.00
#
_symmetry.space_group_name_H-M   'P 1'
#
loop_
_entity.id
_entity.type
_entity.pdbx_description
1 polymer ?
#
loop_
_entity_poly.entity_id
_entity_poly.type
_entity_poly.pdbx_seq_one_letter_code
_entity_poly.pdbx_strand_id
1 'polypeptide(L)'
;MATMIRVSFRSAADPGLARLKHPVPQFFSEKAWPYVTENLYLRSKCKSLSAKSIMTVAEHLKEFLQWRELNDIAIEDITDTNFEYFIEAQCAHISKRGMPLSWNTVNSRVAGSHRFLIWCKENNFNSRIEAEITPSLKYGRRGEYRIKGHPARELKGLTRFLLIDDALEFIRVLGATSGANEHCSQRNILVAKLMLQCGLRVSEAINFPAFDLPEIVSSGHSTPARIVGKGEKPRVILIPNRLLSDLWTYADIIRARILEKCEPSSSVRELFLSEYGRPITINWMEKLFARTAAVMGLHVVPHALRHTYGTYHYFHNKDIVFLAKLMGHESASTTERFYVHVAKLISYTGSYEELQLEVDNMCAGM
;
A
#
# COMPACT_ATOMS: atom_id res chain seq x y z
N MET A 1 26.28 15.44 3.45
CA MET A 1 24.95 14.83 3.21
C MET A 1 23.85 15.71 3.76
N ALA A 2 22.84 16.02 2.95
CA ALA A 2 21.66 16.74 3.41
C ALA A 2 20.96 16.08 4.61
N THR A 3 20.73 16.88 5.64
CA THR A 3 19.97 16.52 6.84
C THR A 3 18.51 16.89 6.63
N MET A 4 17.60 15.95 6.91
CA MET A 4 16.17 16.17 6.83
C MET A 4 15.58 16.36 8.24
N ILE A 5 14.94 17.49 8.47
CA ILE A 5 14.33 17.85 9.76
C ILE A 5 12.83 18.10 9.55
N ARG A 6 11.99 17.67 10.49
CA ARG A 6 10.55 17.96 10.47
C ARG A 6 10.29 19.29 11.14
N VAL A 7 9.77 20.25 10.39
CA VAL A 7 9.51 21.61 10.87
C VAL A 7 8.00 21.83 10.98
N SER A 8 7.55 22.25 12.17
CA SER A 8 6.19 22.73 12.38
C SER A 8 6.11 24.21 11.99
N PHE A 9 5.21 24.55 11.07
CA PHE A 9 5.02 25.93 10.62
C PHE A 9 3.90 26.67 11.36
N ARG A 10 3.36 26.10 12.45
CA ARG A 10 2.22 26.69 13.18
C ARG A 10 2.46 28.12 13.68
N SER A 11 3.70 28.46 14.00
CA SER A 11 4.14 29.79 14.43
C SER A 11 4.75 30.64 13.31
N ALA A 12 4.62 30.22 12.04
CA ALA A 12 5.14 30.98 10.92
C ALA A 12 4.37 32.29 10.73
N ALA A 13 5.10 33.38 10.44
CA ALA A 13 4.50 34.67 10.13
C ALA A 13 3.65 34.66 8.85
N ASP A 14 3.95 33.76 7.91
CA ASP A 14 3.15 33.53 6.70
C ASP A 14 1.85 32.77 7.06
N PRO A 15 0.66 33.39 6.89
CA PRO A 15 -0.61 32.77 7.23
C PRO A 15 -0.91 31.49 6.43
N GLY A 16 -0.38 31.37 5.22
CA GLY A 16 -0.50 30.18 4.37
C GLY A 16 0.32 29.01 4.90
N LEU A 17 1.48 29.27 5.50
CA LEU A 17 2.31 28.24 6.14
C LEU A 17 1.80 27.86 7.54
N ALA A 18 1.27 28.82 8.30
CA ALA A 18 0.67 28.58 9.61
C ALA A 18 -0.53 27.61 9.57
N ARG A 19 -1.24 27.56 8.43
CA ARG A 19 -2.38 26.67 8.19
C ARG A 19 -2.00 25.22 7.85
N LEU A 20 -0.72 24.89 7.72
CA LEU A 20 -0.29 23.53 7.40
C LEU A 20 -0.63 22.57 8.56
N LYS A 21 -1.33 21.47 8.23
CA LYS A 21 -1.93 20.55 9.22
C LYS A 21 -0.90 19.73 10.00
N HIS A 22 0.28 19.49 9.43
CA HIS A 22 1.32 18.65 10.01
C HIS A 22 2.72 19.18 9.73
N PRO A 23 3.74 18.77 10.51
CA PRO A 23 5.13 19.13 10.23
C PRO A 23 5.54 18.76 8.80
N VAL A 24 6.34 19.63 8.19
CA VAL A 24 6.85 19.44 6.83
C VAL A 24 8.33 19.05 6.91
N PRO A 25 8.77 18.03 6.18
CA PRO A 25 10.19 17.74 6.04
C PRO A 25 10.90 18.91 5.36
N GLN A 26 12.07 19.28 5.86
CA GLN A 26 12.93 20.33 5.31
C GLN A 26 14.37 19.83 5.28
N PHE A 27 15.08 20.11 4.20
CA PHE A 27 16.47 19.75 3.98
C PHE A 27 17.40 20.90 4.35
N PHE A 28 18.53 20.54 4.98
CA PHE A 28 19.62 21.44 5.35
C PHE A 28 20.97 20.80 5.00
N SER A 29 21.92 21.59 4.52
CA SER A 29 23.27 21.14 4.25
C SER A 29 24.03 20.85 5.54
N GLU A 30 25.24 20.30 5.44
CA GLU A 30 26.11 20.07 6.62
C GLU A 30 26.43 21.37 7.37
N LYS A 31 26.45 22.50 6.66
CA LYS A 31 26.65 23.84 7.24
C LYS A 31 25.33 24.48 7.70
N ALA A 32 24.26 23.68 7.83
CA ALA A 32 22.91 24.10 8.20
C ALA A 32 22.24 25.12 7.24
N TRP A 33 22.73 25.23 6.00
CA TRP A 33 22.07 26.07 4.99
C TRP A 33 20.84 25.34 4.40
N PRO A 34 19.68 25.99 4.30
CA PRO A 34 18.48 25.35 3.76
C PRO A 34 18.60 25.14 2.24
N TYR A 35 18.16 23.99 1.74
CA TYR A 35 17.95 23.80 0.30
C TYR A 35 16.63 24.45 -0.10
N VAL A 36 16.71 25.72 -0.50
CA VAL A 36 15.55 26.60 -0.66
C VAL A 36 14.52 26.00 -1.62
N THR A 37 14.94 25.55 -2.80
CA THR A 37 14.05 25.08 -3.87
C THR A 37 13.29 23.81 -3.49
N GLU A 38 13.98 22.80 -2.97
CA GLU A 38 13.40 21.55 -2.50
C GLU A 38 12.47 21.77 -1.30
N ASN A 39 12.84 22.68 -0.40
CA ASN A 39 12.04 23.05 0.75
C ASN A 39 10.74 23.75 0.35
N LEU A 40 10.79 24.65 -0.64
CA LEU A 40 9.61 25.30 -1.21
C LEU A 40 8.68 24.28 -1.88
N TYR A 41 9.24 23.33 -2.63
CA TYR A 41 8.46 22.25 -3.23
C TYR A 41 7.73 21.42 -2.17
N LEU A 42 8.41 21.02 -1.09
CA LEU A 42 7.79 20.25 -0.01
C LEU A 42 6.67 21.04 0.70
N ARG A 43 6.87 22.34 0.93
CA ARG A 43 5.82 23.22 1.48
C ARG A 43 4.62 23.33 0.54
N SER A 44 4.84 23.42 -0.78
CA SER A 44 3.75 23.52 -1.76
C SER A 44 2.92 22.24 -1.81
N LYS A 45 3.57 21.06 -1.77
CA LYS A 45 2.88 19.76 -1.77
C LYS A 45 2.19 19.42 -0.45
N CYS A 46 2.65 19.97 0.67
CA CYS A 46 2.00 19.79 1.97
C CYS A 46 0.56 20.34 2.01
N LYS A 47 0.18 21.25 1.11
CA LYS A 47 -1.19 21.77 1.02
C LYS A 47 -2.20 20.70 0.55
N SER A 48 -1.76 19.72 -0.23
CA SER A 48 -2.64 18.72 -0.86
C SER A 48 -2.34 17.27 -0.45
N LEU A 49 -1.20 17.01 0.19
CA LEU A 49 -0.77 15.66 0.58
C LEU A 49 -0.85 15.44 2.08
N SER A 50 -1.10 14.18 2.48
CA SER A 50 -1.03 13.76 3.89
C SER A 50 0.40 13.66 4.41
N ALA A 51 0.55 13.64 5.74
CA ALA A 51 1.84 13.53 6.43
C ALA A 51 2.69 12.33 5.96
N LYS A 52 2.07 11.18 5.69
CA LYS A 52 2.77 9.99 5.18
C LYS A 52 3.21 10.17 3.72
N SER A 53 2.35 10.76 2.89
CA SER A 53 2.65 11.01 1.48
C SER A 53 3.78 12.04 1.32
N ILE A 54 3.79 13.12 2.11
CA ILE A 54 4.85 14.13 2.04
C ILE A 54 6.21 13.57 2.48
N MET A 55 6.24 12.67 3.49
CA MET A 55 7.46 11.95 3.85
C MET A 55 7.98 11.10 2.70
N THR A 56 7.10 10.42 1.96
CA THR A 56 7.50 9.61 0.80
C THR A 56 8.10 10.49 -0.30
N VAL A 57 7.48 11.65 -0.57
CA VAL A 57 8.01 12.64 -1.53
C VAL A 57 9.38 13.16 -1.09
N ALA A 58 9.54 13.47 0.20
CA ALA A 58 10.82 13.91 0.74
C ALA A 58 11.91 12.83 0.58
N GLU A 59 11.63 11.55 0.84
CA GLU A 59 12.63 10.50 0.63
C GLU A 59 13.08 10.38 -0.84
N HIS A 60 12.14 10.51 -1.79
CA HIS A 60 12.51 10.50 -3.21
C HIS A 60 13.40 11.70 -3.58
N LEU A 61 13.06 12.90 -3.08
CA LEU A 61 13.85 14.11 -3.30
C LEU A 61 15.22 14.04 -2.65
N LYS A 62 15.32 13.45 -1.46
CA LYS A 62 16.57 13.33 -0.72
C LYS A 62 17.61 12.57 -1.53
N GLU A 63 17.22 11.46 -2.15
CA GLU A 63 18.10 10.65 -3.00
C GLU A 63 18.57 11.43 -4.23
N PHE A 64 17.67 12.20 -4.85
CA PHE A 64 18.01 13.04 -5.99
C PHE A 64 18.93 14.20 -5.60
N LEU A 65 18.65 14.85 -4.49
CA LEU A 65 19.46 15.92 -3.93
C LEU A 65 20.85 15.39 -3.59
N GLN A 66 20.96 14.25 -2.92
CA GLN A 66 22.25 13.63 -2.62
C GLN A 66 23.04 13.31 -3.88
N TRP A 67 22.39 12.78 -4.90
CA TRP A 67 23.04 12.54 -6.20
C TRP A 67 23.52 13.85 -6.84
N ARG A 68 22.71 14.91 -6.82
CA ARG A 68 23.08 16.24 -7.33
C ARG A 68 24.29 16.81 -6.59
N GLU A 69 24.31 16.74 -5.26
CA GLU A 69 25.43 17.21 -4.44
C GLU A 69 26.71 16.45 -4.73
N LEU A 70 26.64 15.13 -4.86
CA LEU A 70 27.81 14.30 -5.14
C LEU A 70 28.43 14.59 -6.51
N ASN A 71 27.62 15.06 -7.46
CA ASN A 71 28.05 15.41 -8.81
C ASN A 71 28.22 16.92 -9.01
N ASP A 72 28.09 17.73 -7.94
CA ASP A 72 28.19 19.19 -7.95
C ASP A 72 27.30 19.88 -9.00
N ILE A 73 26.05 19.42 -9.12
CA ILE A 73 25.08 19.95 -10.11
C ILE A 73 24.05 20.85 -9.43
N ALA A 74 24.06 22.15 -9.76
CA ALA A 74 23.05 23.11 -9.29
C ALA A 74 21.66 22.83 -9.89
N ILE A 75 20.59 23.35 -9.28
CA ILE A 75 19.21 23.03 -9.74
C ILE A 75 18.90 23.65 -11.09
N GLU A 76 19.40 24.87 -11.34
CA GLU A 76 19.28 25.55 -12.62
C GLU A 76 20.01 24.85 -13.77
N ASP A 77 21.02 24.02 -13.47
CA ASP A 77 21.87 23.38 -14.46
C ASP A 77 21.42 21.97 -14.85
N ILE A 78 20.41 21.41 -14.17
CA ILE A 78 19.90 20.08 -14.51
C ILE A 78 19.30 20.09 -15.92
N THR A 79 19.83 19.21 -16.77
CA THR A 79 19.31 18.87 -18.10
C THR A 79 18.72 17.46 -18.11
N ASP A 80 18.03 17.10 -19.19
CA ASP A 80 17.52 15.75 -19.40
C ASP A 80 18.64 14.70 -19.42
N THR A 81 19.80 15.03 -20.01
CA THR A 81 20.99 14.17 -19.99
C THR A 81 21.50 13.93 -18.56
N ASN A 82 21.57 14.97 -17.73
CA ASN A 82 21.95 14.79 -16.33
C ASN A 82 20.91 13.94 -15.58
N PHE A 83 19.63 14.11 -15.89
CA PHE A 83 18.59 13.30 -15.29
C PHE A 83 18.64 11.82 -15.70
N GLU A 84 19.06 11.51 -16.93
CA GLU A 84 19.35 10.13 -17.36
C GLU A 84 20.46 9.50 -16.52
N TYR A 85 21.54 10.22 -16.23
CA TYR A 85 22.60 9.73 -15.32
C TYR A 85 22.08 9.46 -13.90
N PHE A 86 21.11 10.25 -13.41
CA PHE A 86 20.44 9.95 -12.14
C PHE A 86 19.65 8.63 -12.23
N ILE A 87 18.95 8.38 -13.33
CA ILE A 87 18.22 7.11 -13.55
C ILE A 87 19.19 5.93 -13.56
N GLU A 88 20.30 6.05 -14.27
CA GLU A 88 21.35 5.03 -14.33
C GLU A 88 21.95 4.76 -12.94
N ALA A 89 22.23 5.80 -12.15
CA ALA A 89 22.71 5.66 -10.78
C ALA A 89 21.71 4.93 -9.88
N GLN A 90 20.40 5.16 -10.04
CA GLN A 90 19.37 4.42 -9.30
C GLN A 90 19.30 2.95 -9.73
N CYS A 91 19.44 2.65 -11.02
CA CYS A 91 19.49 1.29 -11.53
C CYS A 91 20.74 0.52 -11.05
N ALA A 92 21.88 1.20 -10.94
CA ALA A 92 23.14 0.64 -10.47
C ALA A 92 23.25 0.59 -8.94
N HIS A 93 22.29 1.14 -8.19
CA HIS A 93 22.37 1.24 -6.75
C HIS A 93 22.34 -0.15 -6.09
N ILE A 94 23.39 -0.43 -5.30
CA ILE A 94 23.50 -1.62 -4.48
C ILE A 94 23.32 -1.21 -3.02
N SER A 95 22.31 -1.77 -2.37
CA SER A 95 22.06 -1.54 -0.94
C SER A 95 23.21 -2.06 -0.08
N LYS A 96 23.28 -1.62 1.19
CA LYS A 96 24.26 -2.12 2.18
C LYS A 96 24.27 -3.65 2.35
N ARG A 97 23.21 -4.33 1.90
CA ARG A 97 23.07 -5.80 1.93
C ARG A 97 23.54 -6.47 0.65
N GLY A 98 24.20 -5.75 -0.27
CA GLY A 98 24.66 -6.26 -1.55
C GLY A 98 23.56 -6.48 -2.59
N MET A 99 22.32 -6.06 -2.31
CA MET A 99 21.17 -6.29 -3.20
C MET A 99 20.85 -5.03 -4.01
N PRO A 100 20.54 -5.16 -5.32
CA PRO A 100 20.10 -4.04 -6.14
C PRO A 100 18.73 -3.54 -5.68
N LEU A 101 18.40 -2.29 -6.02
CA LEU A 101 17.04 -1.76 -5.81
C LEU A 101 16.02 -2.50 -6.68
N SER A 102 14.81 -2.68 -6.15
CA SER A 102 13.70 -3.17 -6.97
C SER A 102 13.33 -2.12 -8.03
N TRP A 103 12.87 -2.56 -9.20
CA TRP A 103 12.40 -1.64 -10.24
C TRP A 103 11.28 -0.73 -9.68
N ASN A 104 10.34 -1.25 -8.90
CA ASN A 104 9.31 -0.38 -8.28
C ASN A 104 9.90 0.78 -7.45
N THR A 105 11.02 0.53 -6.75
CA THR A 105 11.74 1.55 -5.99
C THR A 105 12.39 2.57 -6.91
N VAL A 106 13.12 2.13 -7.94
CA VAL A 106 13.74 3.01 -8.95
C VAL A 106 12.69 3.89 -9.61
N ASN A 107 11.60 3.29 -10.10
CA ASN A 107 10.46 3.99 -10.72
C ASN A 107 9.89 5.07 -9.79
N SER A 108 9.67 4.73 -8.52
CA SER A 108 9.07 5.65 -7.55
C SER A 108 9.98 6.86 -7.28
N ARG A 109 11.28 6.62 -7.14
CA ARG A 109 12.29 7.67 -6.93
C ARG A 109 12.40 8.58 -8.14
N VAL A 110 12.62 8.00 -9.33
CA VAL A 110 12.71 8.74 -10.61
C VAL A 110 11.46 9.57 -10.86
N ALA A 111 10.27 8.98 -10.73
CA ALA A 111 9.02 9.73 -10.91
C ALA A 111 8.83 10.84 -9.86
N GLY A 112 9.33 10.65 -8.63
CA GLY A 112 9.35 11.66 -7.58
C GLY A 112 10.20 12.86 -7.98
N SER A 113 11.44 12.62 -8.36
CA SER A 113 12.41 13.64 -8.79
C SER A 113 11.93 14.37 -10.04
N HIS A 114 11.38 13.64 -11.02
CA HIS A 114 10.86 14.23 -12.24
C HIS A 114 9.70 15.20 -11.98
N ARG A 115 8.76 14.85 -11.09
CA ARG A 115 7.68 15.78 -10.67
C ARG A 115 8.20 17.02 -9.97
N PHE A 116 9.35 16.95 -9.32
CA PHE A 116 9.99 18.12 -8.73
C PHE A 116 10.63 18.99 -9.80
N LEU A 117 11.31 18.39 -10.77
CA LEU A 117 11.91 19.09 -11.90
C LEU A 117 10.88 19.82 -12.77
N ILE A 118 9.73 19.18 -13.05
CA ILE A 118 8.60 19.86 -13.71
C ILE A 118 8.16 21.08 -12.90
N TRP A 119 8.01 20.93 -11.58
CA TRP A 119 7.62 22.05 -10.72
C TRP A 119 8.68 23.16 -10.69
N CYS A 120 9.97 22.81 -10.72
CA CYS A 120 11.06 23.78 -10.85
C CYS A 120 10.91 24.58 -12.15
N LYS A 121 10.59 23.94 -13.26
CA LYS A 121 10.32 24.61 -14.53
C LYS A 121 9.12 25.54 -14.47
N GLU A 122 7.99 25.05 -13.96
CA GLU A 122 6.76 25.84 -13.79
C GLU A 122 6.96 27.09 -12.90
N ASN A 123 7.95 27.06 -12.00
CA ASN A 123 8.24 28.15 -11.05
C ASN A 123 9.55 28.89 -11.38
N ASN A 124 10.10 28.72 -12.60
CA ASN A 124 11.31 29.38 -13.09
C ASN A 124 12.60 29.11 -12.28
N PHE A 125 12.67 27.98 -11.57
CA PHE A 125 13.89 27.52 -10.91
C PHE A 125 14.81 26.72 -11.85
N ASN A 126 14.30 26.22 -12.98
CA ASN A 126 15.09 25.55 -14.01
C ASN A 126 14.40 25.71 -15.37
N SER A 127 15.07 26.30 -16.35
CA SER A 127 14.56 26.48 -17.72
C SER A 127 15.08 25.47 -18.74
N ARG A 128 16.06 24.64 -18.35
CA ARG A 128 16.83 23.75 -19.25
C ARG A 128 16.23 22.35 -19.42
N ILE A 129 15.22 21.99 -18.62
CA ILE A 129 14.54 20.71 -18.73
C ILE A 129 13.49 20.79 -19.84
N GLU A 130 13.61 19.93 -20.85
CA GLU A 130 12.60 19.83 -21.90
C GLU A 130 11.40 19.07 -21.30
N ALA A 131 10.22 19.70 -21.29
CA ALA A 131 9.05 19.16 -20.57
C ALA A 131 8.41 17.94 -21.27
N GLU A 132 9.12 17.32 -22.21
CA GLU A 132 8.68 16.19 -23.02
C GLU A 132 9.19 14.84 -22.54
N ILE A 133 9.79 14.74 -21.35
CA ILE A 133 9.85 13.44 -20.68
C ILE A 133 8.47 13.15 -20.07
N THR A 134 7.54 12.75 -20.93
CA THR A 134 6.57 11.75 -20.49
C THR A 134 7.41 10.61 -19.92
N PRO A 135 7.10 10.00 -18.76
CA PRO A 135 7.61 8.67 -18.43
C PRO A 135 6.98 7.67 -19.41
N SER A 136 7.28 7.83 -20.71
CA SER A 136 7.03 6.87 -21.74
C SER A 136 8.18 5.88 -21.57
N LEU A 137 7.99 4.66 -21.09
CA LEU A 137 7.19 3.61 -21.74
C LEU A 137 7.41 3.49 -23.26
N LYS A 138 8.38 4.20 -23.86
CA LYS A 138 8.66 4.17 -25.31
C LYS A 138 10.15 4.09 -25.69
N TYR A 139 11.01 3.57 -24.81
CA TYR A 139 12.06 2.66 -25.27
C TYR A 139 11.69 1.25 -24.84
N GLY A 140 10.83 0.64 -25.67
CA GLY A 140 10.65 -0.79 -25.70
C GLY A 140 11.73 -1.39 -26.58
N ARG A 141 12.49 -2.33 -26.02
CA ARG A 141 12.63 -3.67 -26.57
C ARG A 141 12.96 -4.60 -25.40
N ARG A 142 12.40 -5.80 -25.44
CA ARG A 142 12.92 -6.92 -24.64
C ARG A 142 14.44 -6.95 -24.86
N GLY A 143 15.21 -6.93 -23.78
CA GLY A 143 16.66 -7.06 -23.83
C GLY A 143 17.40 -5.74 -23.98
N GLU A 144 18.53 -5.67 -23.26
CA GLU A 144 19.59 -4.67 -23.37
C GLU A 144 19.40 -3.33 -22.64
N TYR A 145 19.50 -3.37 -21.31
CA TYR A 145 20.67 -2.73 -20.68
C TYR A 145 21.60 -3.87 -20.25
N ARG A 146 22.62 -4.15 -21.06
CA ARG A 146 23.49 -5.33 -20.92
C ARG A 146 24.64 -4.99 -19.95
N ILE A 147 24.43 -5.21 -18.65
CA ILE A 147 25.55 -5.57 -17.77
C ILE A 147 25.68 -7.09 -17.87
N LYS A 148 26.78 -7.55 -18.46
CA LYS A 148 27.09 -8.97 -18.63
C LYS A 148 27.00 -9.70 -17.29
N GLY A 149 26.26 -10.81 -17.30
CA GLY A 149 26.48 -11.93 -16.39
C GLY A 149 25.63 -11.93 -15.13
N HIS A 150 24.41 -12.46 -15.23
CA HIS A 150 24.07 -13.66 -14.48
C HIS A 150 23.04 -14.47 -15.26
N PRO A 151 23.17 -15.82 -15.30
CA PRO A 151 22.26 -16.67 -16.05
C PRO A 151 20.85 -16.41 -15.56
N ALA A 152 19.92 -16.26 -16.50
CA ALA A 152 18.51 -16.12 -16.20
C ALA A 152 18.10 -17.24 -15.24
N ARG A 153 17.89 -16.91 -13.97
CA ARG A 153 16.94 -17.67 -13.17
C ARG A 153 15.61 -17.49 -13.88
N GLU A 154 14.92 -18.59 -14.14
CA GLU A 154 13.52 -18.57 -14.56
C GLU A 154 12.76 -17.49 -13.79
N LEU A 155 11.89 -16.77 -14.49
CA LEU A 155 10.84 -15.96 -13.89
C LEU A 155 10.05 -16.87 -12.94
N LYS A 156 10.41 -16.92 -11.65
CA LYS A 156 9.53 -17.47 -10.63
C LYS A 156 8.24 -16.65 -10.70
N GLY A 157 7.17 -17.36 -11.05
CA GLY A 157 5.88 -16.84 -11.51
C GLY A 157 5.15 -15.91 -10.55
N LEU A 158 4.00 -15.43 -11.02
CA LEU A 158 3.18 -14.36 -10.47
C LEU A 158 3.00 -14.42 -8.93
N THR A 159 3.80 -13.64 -8.20
CA THR A 159 3.69 -13.45 -6.74
C THR A 159 2.91 -12.19 -6.37
N ARG A 160 1.97 -11.76 -7.21
CA ARG A 160 1.09 -10.60 -6.90
C ARG A 160 -0.25 -11.00 -6.30
N PHE A 161 -0.67 -12.25 -6.46
CA PHE A 161 -1.93 -12.81 -5.97
C PHE A 161 -1.70 -14.30 -5.67
N LEU A 162 -2.62 -14.92 -4.93
CA LEU A 162 -2.64 -16.36 -4.65
C LEU A 162 -3.79 -17.00 -5.43
N LEU A 163 -3.67 -18.29 -5.76
CA LEU A 163 -4.84 -19.08 -6.11
C LEU A 163 -5.75 -19.21 -4.89
N ILE A 164 -7.04 -19.47 -5.11
CA ILE A 164 -8.00 -19.48 -4.00
C ILE A 164 -7.65 -20.54 -2.95
N ASP A 165 -7.22 -21.73 -3.37
CA ASP A 165 -6.78 -22.81 -2.48
C ASP A 165 -5.55 -22.40 -1.65
N ASP A 166 -4.54 -21.80 -2.30
CA ASP A 166 -3.35 -21.28 -1.62
C ASP A 166 -3.70 -20.14 -0.64
N ALA A 167 -4.66 -19.29 -0.99
CA ALA A 167 -5.12 -18.19 -0.15
C ALA A 167 -5.86 -18.71 1.09
N LEU A 168 -6.70 -19.72 0.93
CA LEU A 168 -7.40 -20.38 2.03
C LEU A 168 -6.41 -21.09 2.94
N GLU A 169 -5.52 -21.90 2.37
CA GLU A 169 -4.48 -22.59 3.12
C GLU A 169 -3.58 -21.58 3.86
N PHE A 170 -3.26 -20.45 3.23
CA PHE A 170 -2.53 -19.36 3.88
C PHE A 170 -3.27 -18.80 5.10
N ILE A 171 -4.59 -18.60 5.02
CA ILE A 171 -5.39 -18.14 6.16
C ILE A 171 -5.40 -19.19 7.29
N ARG A 172 -5.50 -20.48 6.96
CA ARG A 172 -5.44 -21.58 7.93
C ARG A 172 -4.11 -21.59 8.67
N VAL A 173 -3.00 -21.57 7.93
CA VAL A 173 -1.65 -21.55 8.50
C VAL A 173 -1.41 -20.26 9.28
N LEU A 174 -1.97 -19.12 8.84
CA LEU A 174 -1.91 -17.85 9.56
C LEU A 174 -2.60 -17.94 10.92
N GLY A 175 -3.74 -18.62 11.03
CA GLY A 175 -4.36 -18.96 12.31
C GLY A 175 -3.42 -19.75 13.20
N ALA A 176 -2.86 -20.85 12.68
CA ALA A 176 -1.94 -21.71 13.44
C ALA A 176 -0.65 -21.01 13.89
N THR A 177 -0.12 -20.06 13.11
CA THR A 177 1.11 -19.30 13.45
C THR A 177 0.86 -18.08 14.32
N SER A 178 -0.40 -17.81 14.69
CA SER A 178 -0.82 -16.68 15.52
C SER A 178 -0.48 -16.82 17.01
N GLY A 179 0.06 -17.97 17.42
CA GLY A 179 0.41 -18.28 18.81
C GLY A 179 -0.68 -19.08 19.54
N ALA A 180 -0.46 -19.36 20.83
CA ALA A 180 -1.32 -20.23 21.63
C ALA A 180 -2.67 -19.61 22.05
N ASN A 181 -2.83 -18.29 21.90
CA ASN A 181 -4.06 -17.60 22.28
C ASN A 181 -5.11 -17.73 21.17
N GLU A 182 -6.14 -18.53 21.42
CA GLU A 182 -7.23 -18.83 20.49
C GLU A 182 -7.93 -17.56 19.96
N HIS A 183 -8.18 -16.58 20.83
CA HIS A 183 -8.80 -15.31 20.45
C HIS A 183 -7.91 -14.49 19.50
N CYS A 184 -6.58 -14.57 19.64
CA CYS A 184 -5.65 -13.94 18.71
C CYS A 184 -5.66 -14.64 17.35
N SER A 185 -5.72 -15.98 17.33
CA SER A 185 -5.85 -16.76 16.09
C SER A 185 -7.11 -16.37 15.33
N GLN A 186 -8.28 -16.44 15.97
CA GLN A 186 -9.56 -16.09 15.36
C GLN A 186 -9.59 -14.66 14.84
N ARG A 187 -9.08 -13.68 15.61
CA ARG A 187 -8.92 -12.29 15.16
C ARG A 187 -8.11 -12.19 13.87
N ASN A 188 -6.96 -12.87 13.79
CA ASN A 188 -6.06 -12.75 12.65
C ASN A 188 -6.65 -13.42 11.40
N ILE A 189 -7.36 -14.54 11.57
CA ILE A 189 -8.16 -15.18 10.52
C ILE A 189 -9.20 -14.20 9.99
N LEU A 190 -9.97 -13.52 10.86
CA LEU A 190 -10.99 -12.55 10.45
C LEU A 190 -10.40 -11.36 9.68
N VAL A 191 -9.26 -10.84 10.12
CA VAL A 191 -8.55 -9.78 9.38
C VAL A 191 -8.17 -10.27 7.98
N ALA A 192 -7.64 -11.49 7.86
CA ALA A 192 -7.25 -12.04 6.56
C ALA A 192 -8.47 -12.35 5.66
N LYS A 193 -9.56 -12.89 6.22
CA LYS A 193 -10.85 -13.10 5.52
C LYS A 193 -11.41 -11.79 4.98
N LEU A 194 -11.41 -10.71 5.76
CA LEU A 194 -11.81 -9.37 5.30
C LEU A 194 -10.98 -8.88 4.09
N MET A 195 -9.69 -9.21 4.03
CA MET A 195 -8.84 -8.86 2.90
C MET A 195 -9.12 -9.73 1.66
N LEU A 196 -9.36 -11.02 1.85
CA LEU A 196 -9.59 -12.01 0.78
C LEU A 196 -11.02 -11.94 0.21
N GLN A 197 -12.03 -11.71 1.04
CA GLN A 197 -13.44 -11.79 0.65
C GLN A 197 -14.07 -10.41 0.39
N CYS A 198 -13.57 -9.35 1.05
CA CYS A 198 -14.10 -7.99 0.87
C CYS A 198 -13.11 -7.05 0.16
N GLY A 199 -11.93 -7.57 -0.21
CA GLY A 199 -10.89 -6.79 -0.89
C GLY A 199 -10.32 -5.65 -0.07
N LEU A 200 -10.42 -5.64 1.26
CA LEU A 200 -9.92 -4.55 2.10
C LEU A 200 -8.38 -4.40 2.02
N ARG A 201 -7.87 -3.17 2.14
CA ARG A 201 -6.44 -2.96 2.42
C ARG A 201 -6.16 -3.39 3.86
N VAL A 202 -4.92 -3.81 4.16
CA VAL A 202 -4.55 -4.20 5.53
C VAL A 202 -4.86 -3.09 6.54
N SER A 203 -4.60 -1.83 6.18
CA SER A 203 -4.91 -0.68 7.02
C SER A 203 -6.40 -0.44 7.22
N GLU A 204 -7.25 -0.86 6.27
CA GLU A 204 -8.71 -0.71 6.40
C GLU A 204 -9.28 -1.87 7.22
N ALA A 205 -8.77 -3.10 7.01
CA ALA A 205 -9.20 -4.28 7.74
C ALA A 205 -8.87 -4.17 9.24
N ILE A 206 -7.64 -3.81 9.62
CA ILE A 206 -7.27 -3.76 11.04
C ILE A 206 -7.91 -2.58 11.81
N ASN A 207 -8.25 -1.50 11.09
CA ASN A 207 -8.86 -0.30 11.68
C ASN A 207 -10.38 -0.27 11.41
N PHE A 208 -10.99 -1.42 11.10
CA PHE A 208 -12.43 -1.48 10.88
C PHE A 208 -13.15 -1.01 12.15
N PRO A 209 -14.10 -0.06 12.09
CA PRO A 209 -14.76 0.44 13.29
C PRO A 209 -15.74 -0.59 13.84
N ALA A 210 -15.70 -0.86 15.15
CA ALA A 210 -16.60 -1.82 15.78
C ALA A 210 -18.08 -1.42 15.61
N PHE A 211 -18.38 -0.14 15.73
CA PHE A 211 -19.73 0.41 15.62
C PHE A 211 -20.24 0.57 14.18
N ASP A 212 -19.39 0.30 13.17
CA ASP A 212 -19.75 0.35 11.76
C ASP A 212 -20.01 -1.06 11.17
N LEU A 213 -20.03 -2.10 12.02
CA LEU A 213 -20.48 -3.43 11.59
C LEU A 213 -21.97 -3.37 11.24
N PRO A 214 -22.38 -3.70 10.01
CA PRO A 214 -23.78 -3.67 9.64
C PRO A 214 -24.55 -4.86 10.24
N GLU A 215 -25.85 -4.67 10.43
CA GLU A 215 -26.76 -5.79 10.68
C GLU A 215 -26.86 -6.67 9.43
N ILE A 216 -26.95 -7.99 9.63
CA ILE A 216 -27.01 -8.95 8.53
C ILE A 216 -28.32 -8.76 7.76
N VAL A 217 -28.20 -8.47 6.47
CA VAL A 217 -29.33 -8.43 5.55
C VAL A 217 -29.60 -9.86 5.05
N SER A 218 -30.77 -10.41 5.42
CA SER A 218 -31.17 -11.78 5.08
C SER A 218 -31.48 -11.99 3.60
N SER A 219 -31.75 -10.92 2.85
CA SER A 219 -31.93 -10.96 1.40
C SER A 219 -30.56 -10.99 0.69
N GLY A 220 -30.03 -12.19 0.45
CA GLY A 220 -28.82 -12.42 -0.34
C GLY A 220 -27.68 -13.08 0.44
N HIS A 221 -26.53 -13.22 -0.23
CA HIS A 221 -25.34 -13.87 0.33
C HIS A 221 -24.35 -12.90 1.01
N SER A 222 -24.54 -11.59 0.84
CA SER A 222 -23.63 -10.57 1.37
C SER A 222 -24.39 -9.33 1.81
N THR A 223 -23.87 -8.67 2.85
CA THR A 223 -24.40 -7.43 3.40
C THR A 223 -23.51 -6.25 2.98
N PRO A 224 -24.07 -5.15 2.43
CA PRO A 224 -23.30 -3.96 2.10
C PRO A 224 -22.86 -3.23 3.38
N ALA A 225 -21.58 -2.87 3.44
CA ALA A 225 -21.00 -2.09 4.52
C ALA A 225 -20.29 -0.84 3.98
N ARG A 226 -20.36 0.26 4.71
CA ARG A 226 -19.65 1.50 4.36
C ARG A 226 -18.29 1.52 5.06
N ILE A 227 -17.24 1.82 4.31
CA ILE A 227 -15.88 2.01 4.84
C ILE A 227 -15.30 3.34 4.40
N VAL A 228 -14.44 3.93 5.21
CA VAL A 228 -13.70 5.15 4.87
C VAL A 228 -12.28 4.79 4.45
N GLY A 229 -11.96 5.00 3.18
CA GLY A 229 -10.66 4.64 2.60
C GLY A 229 -9.60 5.74 2.73
N LYS A 230 -8.43 5.49 2.11
CA LYS A 230 -7.35 6.49 1.98
C LYS A 230 -7.88 7.77 1.34
N GLY A 231 -7.67 8.91 2.00
CA GLY A 231 -8.16 10.22 1.56
C GLY A 231 -9.56 10.58 2.03
N GLU A 232 -10.09 9.88 3.05
CA GLU A 232 -11.42 10.10 3.66
C GLU A 232 -12.59 9.90 2.69
N LYS A 233 -12.36 9.24 1.56
CA LYS A 233 -13.41 8.93 0.59
C LYS A 233 -14.18 7.68 1.06
N PRO A 234 -15.49 7.79 1.34
CA PRO A 234 -16.30 6.63 1.67
C PRO A 234 -16.48 5.74 0.42
N ARG A 235 -16.51 4.43 0.63
CA ARG A 235 -16.95 3.46 -0.38
C ARG A 235 -17.74 2.33 0.26
N VAL A 236 -18.51 1.62 -0.56
CA VAL A 236 -19.24 0.42 -0.14
C VAL A 236 -18.38 -0.80 -0.41
N ILE A 237 -18.40 -1.75 0.52
CA ILE A 237 -17.91 -3.12 0.34
C ILE A 237 -19.07 -4.09 0.55
N LEU A 238 -18.96 -5.30 0.02
CA LEU A 238 -19.89 -6.39 0.28
C LEU A 238 -19.20 -7.37 1.23
N ILE A 239 -19.80 -7.61 2.40
CA ILE A 239 -19.30 -8.57 3.39
C ILE A 239 -20.16 -9.83 3.31
N PRO A 240 -19.59 -11.01 3.03
CA PRO A 240 -20.34 -12.27 3.06
C PRO A 240 -21.04 -12.46 4.40
N ASN A 241 -22.31 -12.90 4.38
CA ASN A 241 -23.13 -12.97 5.60
C ASN A 241 -22.54 -13.92 6.65
N ARG A 242 -21.84 -14.98 6.21
CA ARG A 242 -21.11 -15.89 7.11
C ARG A 242 -19.92 -15.20 7.77
N LEU A 243 -19.08 -14.49 7.00
CA LEU A 243 -18.00 -13.69 7.58
C LEU A 243 -18.54 -12.62 8.53
N LEU A 244 -19.66 -11.97 8.19
CA LEU A 244 -20.29 -10.99 9.06
C LEU A 244 -20.78 -11.60 10.37
N SER A 245 -21.30 -12.82 10.34
CA SER A 245 -21.66 -13.57 11.56
C SER A 245 -20.43 -13.88 12.42
N ASP A 246 -19.30 -14.28 11.82
CA ASP A 246 -18.05 -14.50 12.57
C ASP A 246 -17.52 -13.19 13.17
N LEU A 247 -17.66 -12.06 12.46
CA LEU A 247 -17.26 -10.73 12.94
C LEU A 247 -18.11 -10.29 14.13
N TRP A 248 -19.42 -10.50 14.09
CA TRP A 248 -20.32 -10.25 15.22
C TRP A 248 -19.98 -11.14 16.42
N THR A 249 -19.72 -12.43 16.20
CA THR A 249 -19.28 -13.35 17.25
C THR A 249 -18.00 -12.85 17.93
N TYR A 250 -17.03 -12.38 17.15
CA TYR A 250 -15.83 -11.76 17.69
C TYR A 250 -16.12 -10.45 18.44
N ALA A 251 -16.97 -9.58 17.91
CA ALA A 251 -17.31 -8.28 18.50
C ALA A 251 -18.02 -8.42 19.86
N ASP A 252 -19.04 -9.28 19.92
CA ASP A 252 -19.94 -9.37 21.07
C ASP A 252 -19.38 -10.25 22.20
N ILE A 253 -18.57 -11.25 21.84
CA ILE A 253 -18.05 -12.22 22.81
C ILE A 253 -16.59 -11.93 23.14
N ILE A 254 -15.73 -11.93 22.12
CA ILE A 254 -14.27 -11.96 22.33
C ILE A 254 -13.75 -10.56 22.66
N ARG A 255 -14.11 -9.57 21.84
CA ARG A 255 -13.71 -8.18 22.02
C ARG A 255 -14.26 -7.62 23.33
N ALA A 256 -15.53 -7.92 23.67
CA ALA A 256 -16.13 -7.53 24.95
C ALA A 256 -15.32 -8.07 26.14
N ARG A 257 -15.02 -9.37 26.16
CA ARG A 257 -14.20 -10.01 27.22
C ARG A 257 -12.79 -9.43 27.34
N ILE A 258 -12.15 -9.08 26.22
CA ILE A 258 -10.82 -8.44 26.25
C ILE A 258 -10.91 -7.08 26.93
N LEU A 259 -11.93 -6.29 26.60
CA LEU A 259 -12.15 -4.96 27.17
C LEU A 259 -12.54 -5.00 28.65
N GLU A 260 -13.25 -6.02 29.11
CA GLU A 260 -13.56 -6.22 30.54
C GLU A 260 -12.31 -6.53 31.38
N LYS A 261 -11.34 -7.27 30.80
CA LYS A 261 -10.12 -7.70 31.50
C LYS A 261 -9.02 -6.64 31.50
N CYS A 262 -9.03 -5.74 30.54
CA CYS A 262 -8.04 -4.68 30.43
C CYS A 262 -8.59 -3.41 31.12
N GLU A 263 -7.73 -2.60 31.75
CA GLU A 263 -8.18 -1.32 32.30
C GLU A 263 -8.93 -0.52 31.22
N PRO A 264 -10.02 0.18 31.57
CA PRO A 264 -10.83 0.91 30.61
C PRO A 264 -10.01 2.04 29.98
N SER A 265 -9.33 1.72 28.88
CA SER A 265 -8.86 2.71 27.93
C SER A 265 -10.12 3.29 27.29
N SER A 266 -10.56 4.43 27.81
CA SER A 266 -11.64 5.22 27.24
C SER A 266 -11.44 5.33 25.72
N SER A 267 -12.48 4.93 24.97
CA SER A 267 -12.70 5.18 23.53
C SER A 267 -11.91 4.37 22.47
N VAL A 268 -11.63 3.08 22.68
CA VAL A 268 -11.15 2.23 21.56
C VAL A 268 -12.28 1.95 20.57
N ARG A 269 -12.13 2.42 19.32
CA ARG A 269 -13.17 2.34 18.28
C ARG A 269 -12.96 1.18 17.32
N GLU A 270 -11.74 0.68 17.23
CA GLU A 270 -11.36 -0.41 16.35
C GLU A 270 -12.03 -1.72 16.79
N LEU A 271 -12.42 -2.51 15.78
CA LEU A 271 -12.98 -3.84 15.96
C LEU A 271 -11.91 -4.78 16.52
N PHE A 272 -10.74 -4.84 15.88
CA PHE A 272 -9.72 -5.84 16.21
C PHE A 272 -8.71 -5.34 17.24
N LEU A 273 -8.64 -6.06 18.37
CA LEU A 273 -7.80 -5.71 19.51
C LEU A 273 -6.67 -6.73 19.73
N SER A 274 -5.56 -6.26 20.28
CA SER A 274 -4.52 -7.08 20.90
C SER A 274 -5.04 -7.73 22.18
N GLU A 275 -4.30 -8.71 22.70
CA GLU A 275 -4.63 -9.36 23.98
C GLU A 275 -4.65 -8.39 25.17
N TYR A 276 -4.00 -7.23 25.04
CA TYR A 276 -3.96 -6.15 26.03
C TYR A 276 -5.00 -5.05 25.77
N GLY A 277 -6.02 -5.31 24.93
CA GLY A 277 -7.12 -4.37 24.67
C GLY A 277 -6.76 -3.16 23.79
N ARG A 278 -5.54 -3.12 23.24
CA ARG A 278 -5.10 -2.04 22.32
C ARG A 278 -5.31 -2.41 20.86
N PRO A 279 -5.54 -1.46 19.93
CA PRO A 279 -5.59 -1.75 18.50
C PRO A 279 -4.32 -2.45 18.00
N ILE A 280 -4.49 -3.41 17.09
CA ILE A 280 -3.35 -4.06 16.43
C ILE A 280 -2.71 -3.12 15.40
N THR A 281 -1.42 -3.32 15.10
CA THR A 281 -0.67 -2.45 14.17
C THR A 281 -0.43 -3.12 12.83
N ILE A 282 -0.32 -2.31 11.76
CA ILE A 282 0.01 -2.80 10.40
C ILE A 282 1.31 -3.59 10.41
N ASN A 283 2.36 -3.06 11.02
CA ASN A 283 3.67 -3.70 11.08
C ASN A 283 3.62 -5.06 11.79
N TRP A 284 2.78 -5.20 12.82
CA TRP A 284 2.57 -6.48 13.49
C TRP A 284 1.91 -7.49 12.54
N MET A 285 0.87 -7.07 11.82
CA MET A 285 0.20 -7.92 10.83
C MET A 285 1.16 -8.30 9.69
N GLU A 286 1.95 -7.36 9.17
CA GLU A 286 2.96 -7.63 8.13
C GLU A 286 4.00 -8.66 8.58
N LYS A 287 4.45 -8.59 9.84
CA LYS A 287 5.35 -9.59 10.42
C LYS A 287 4.70 -10.97 10.56
N LEU A 288 3.42 -11.03 10.95
CA LEU A 288 2.67 -12.29 10.99
C LEU A 288 2.56 -12.90 9.59
N PHE A 289 2.17 -12.11 8.58
CA PHE A 289 2.14 -12.54 7.18
C PHE A 289 3.49 -13.08 6.72
N ALA A 290 4.59 -12.37 7.00
CA ALA A 290 5.93 -12.81 6.62
C ALA A 290 6.33 -14.12 7.29
N ARG A 291 5.95 -14.31 8.57
CA ARG A 291 6.17 -15.57 9.29
C ARG A 291 5.37 -16.72 8.66
N THR A 292 4.08 -16.53 8.41
CA THR A 292 3.22 -17.52 7.75
C THR A 292 3.76 -17.88 6.36
N ALA A 293 4.15 -16.87 5.59
CA ALA A 293 4.73 -17.06 4.26
C ALA A 293 6.01 -17.91 4.33
N ALA A 294 6.88 -17.66 5.31
CA ALA A 294 8.09 -18.46 5.52
C ALA A 294 7.78 -19.93 5.86
N VAL A 295 6.76 -20.19 6.69
CA VAL A 295 6.31 -21.56 7.02
C VAL A 295 5.83 -22.32 5.78
N MET A 296 5.12 -21.64 4.88
CA MET A 296 4.60 -22.24 3.64
C MET A 296 5.62 -22.25 2.50
N GLY A 297 6.82 -21.67 2.68
CA GLY A 297 7.77 -21.48 1.58
C GLY A 297 7.28 -20.50 0.49
N LEU A 298 6.34 -19.62 0.83
CA LEU A 298 5.75 -18.64 -0.08
C LEU A 298 6.32 -17.24 0.15
N HIS A 299 6.12 -16.34 -0.82
CA HIS A 299 6.39 -14.91 -0.70
C HIS A 299 5.08 -14.12 -0.72
N VAL A 300 4.41 -14.03 0.44
CA VAL A 300 3.09 -13.39 0.58
C VAL A 300 3.20 -12.16 1.46
N VAL A 301 2.61 -11.06 0.99
CA VAL A 301 2.38 -9.83 1.77
C VAL A 301 0.89 -9.59 1.90
N PRO A 302 0.40 -8.79 2.86
CA PRO A 302 -1.04 -8.60 3.08
C PRO A 302 -1.83 -8.28 1.81
N HIS A 303 -1.29 -7.44 0.93
CA HIS A 303 -1.96 -7.06 -0.31
C HIS A 303 -2.15 -8.21 -1.32
N ALA A 304 -1.45 -9.35 -1.19
CA ALA A 304 -1.67 -10.52 -2.03
C ALA A 304 -3.09 -11.10 -1.89
N LEU A 305 -3.66 -11.13 -0.68
CA LEU A 305 -5.05 -11.57 -0.47
C LEU A 305 -6.05 -10.61 -1.15
N ARG A 306 -5.81 -9.31 -1.05
CA ARG A 306 -6.62 -8.30 -1.75
C ARG A 306 -6.50 -8.41 -3.27
N HIS A 307 -5.31 -8.73 -3.78
CA HIS A 307 -5.14 -8.97 -5.22
C HIS A 307 -5.84 -10.27 -5.66
N THR A 308 -5.86 -11.28 -4.80
CA THR A 308 -6.62 -12.52 -5.01
C THR A 308 -8.11 -12.21 -5.15
N TYR A 309 -8.68 -11.45 -4.20
CA TYR A 309 -10.04 -10.91 -4.29
C TYR A 309 -10.30 -10.23 -5.64
N GLY A 310 -9.49 -9.23 -5.99
CA GLY A 310 -9.70 -8.45 -7.22
C GLY A 310 -9.62 -9.30 -8.49
N THR A 311 -8.73 -10.30 -8.50
CA THR A 311 -8.56 -11.22 -9.63
C THR A 311 -9.80 -12.11 -9.80
N TYR A 312 -10.23 -12.79 -8.74
CA TYR A 312 -11.38 -13.70 -8.80
C TYR A 312 -12.69 -12.95 -9.01
N HIS A 313 -12.87 -11.79 -8.38
CA HIS A 313 -14.06 -10.96 -8.59
C HIS A 313 -14.16 -10.47 -10.05
N TYR A 314 -13.03 -10.05 -10.66
CA TYR A 314 -13.02 -9.66 -12.07
C TYR A 314 -13.28 -10.87 -12.99
N PHE A 315 -12.64 -12.01 -12.71
CA PHE A 315 -12.79 -13.23 -13.51
C PHE A 315 -14.26 -13.63 -13.67
N HIS A 316 -15.02 -13.62 -12.57
CA HIS A 316 -16.41 -14.07 -12.57
C HIS A 316 -17.40 -13.01 -13.08
N ASN A 317 -17.25 -11.75 -12.66
CA ASN A 317 -18.23 -10.71 -12.97
C ASN A 317 -17.92 -9.95 -14.26
N LYS A 318 -16.66 -9.97 -14.72
CA LYS A 318 -16.13 -9.24 -15.89
C LYS A 318 -16.41 -7.72 -15.89
N ASP A 319 -16.87 -7.15 -14.77
CA ASP A 319 -17.13 -5.72 -14.59
C ASP A 319 -15.99 -5.05 -13.81
N ILE A 320 -15.13 -4.37 -14.55
CA ILE A 320 -13.97 -3.69 -13.99
C ILE A 320 -14.31 -2.35 -13.33
N VAL A 321 -15.41 -1.72 -13.75
CA VAL A 321 -15.85 -0.43 -13.23
C VAL A 321 -16.44 -0.64 -11.84
N PHE A 322 -17.28 -1.67 -11.70
CA PHE A 322 -17.80 -2.07 -10.40
C PHE A 322 -16.70 -2.53 -9.45
N LEU A 323 -15.75 -3.35 -9.92
CA LEU A 323 -14.60 -3.75 -9.10
C LEU A 323 -13.75 -2.55 -8.65
N ALA A 324 -13.47 -1.59 -9.54
CA ALA A 324 -12.70 -0.39 -9.19
C ALA A 324 -13.38 0.43 -8.07
N LYS A 325 -14.72 0.50 -8.08
CA LYS A 325 -15.52 1.14 -7.01
C LYS A 325 -15.38 0.40 -5.68
N LEU A 326 -15.53 -0.93 -5.66
CA LEU A 326 -15.38 -1.77 -4.45
C LEU A 326 -13.96 -1.69 -3.87
N MET A 327 -12.95 -1.71 -4.74
CA MET A 327 -11.55 -1.61 -4.34
C MET A 327 -11.15 -0.19 -3.92
N GLY A 328 -11.90 0.84 -4.32
CA GLY A 328 -11.58 2.24 -4.02
C GLY A 328 -10.31 2.69 -4.73
N HIS A 329 -10.25 2.47 -6.05
CA HIS A 329 -9.21 3.00 -6.93
C HIS A 329 -9.67 4.32 -7.55
N GLU A 330 -8.80 5.33 -7.61
CA GLU A 330 -9.12 6.64 -8.21
C GLU A 330 -9.21 6.59 -9.74
N SER A 331 -8.74 5.52 -10.39
CA SER A 331 -8.86 5.31 -11.83
C SER A 331 -9.04 3.83 -12.18
N ALA A 332 -9.98 3.53 -13.09
CA ALA A 332 -10.23 2.18 -13.61
C ALA A 332 -9.02 1.60 -14.39
N SER A 333 -8.15 2.46 -14.93
CA SER A 333 -6.92 2.06 -15.66
C SER A 333 -5.94 1.24 -14.82
N THR A 334 -5.89 1.50 -13.49
CA THR A 334 -5.06 0.73 -12.55
C THR A 334 -5.66 -0.65 -12.26
N THR A 335 -6.98 -0.80 -12.36
CA THR A 335 -7.67 -2.09 -12.19
C THR A 335 -7.51 -2.95 -13.45
N GLU A 336 -7.54 -2.34 -14.64
CA GLU A 336 -7.38 -3.01 -15.95
C GLU A 336 -6.01 -3.68 -16.11
N ARG A 337 -4.94 -2.93 -15.86
CA ARG A 337 -3.56 -3.44 -16.02
C ARG A 337 -3.19 -4.57 -15.05
N PHE A 338 -3.84 -4.62 -13.89
CA PHE A 338 -3.49 -5.59 -12.84
C PHE A 338 -4.32 -6.88 -12.88
N TYR A 339 -5.59 -6.84 -13.29
CA TYR A 339 -6.49 -8.00 -13.15
C TYR A 339 -6.88 -8.67 -14.47
N VAL A 340 -6.89 -7.94 -15.59
CA VAL A 340 -7.34 -8.48 -16.90
C VAL A 340 -6.44 -9.60 -17.41
N HIS A 341 -5.12 -9.43 -17.28
CA HIS A 341 -4.16 -10.46 -17.71
C HIS A 341 -4.09 -11.65 -16.73
N VAL A 342 -4.39 -11.42 -15.46
CA VAL A 342 -4.29 -12.44 -14.40
C VAL A 342 -5.52 -13.35 -14.40
N ALA A 343 -6.71 -12.79 -14.64
CA ALA A 343 -7.93 -13.56 -14.79
C ALA A 343 -7.85 -14.59 -15.93
N LYS A 344 -7.10 -14.31 -17.01
CA LYS A 344 -6.88 -15.28 -18.11
C LYS A 344 -6.12 -16.55 -17.69
N LEU A 345 -5.48 -16.56 -16.51
CA LEU A 345 -4.74 -17.70 -15.98
C LEU A 345 -5.61 -18.63 -15.11
N ILE A 346 -6.85 -18.24 -14.82
CA ILE A 346 -7.78 -19.02 -14.00
C ILE A 346 -8.72 -19.76 -14.96
N SER A 347 -8.83 -21.08 -14.82
CA SER A 347 -9.87 -21.89 -15.47
C SER A 347 -10.88 -22.32 -14.40
N TYR A 348 -11.90 -21.49 -14.16
CA TYR A 348 -13.02 -21.85 -13.30
C TYR A 348 -14.34 -21.71 -14.06
N THR A 349 -15.20 -22.71 -13.95
CA THR A 349 -16.51 -22.79 -14.60
C THR A 349 -17.58 -22.66 -13.53
N GLY A 350 -17.98 -21.43 -13.20
CA GLY A 350 -19.03 -21.11 -12.23
C GLY A 350 -19.27 -19.60 -12.11
N SER A 351 -20.29 -19.19 -11.36
CA SER A 351 -20.58 -17.78 -11.03
C SER A 351 -19.77 -17.29 -9.82
N TYR A 352 -19.67 -15.96 -9.60
CA TYR A 352 -18.97 -15.42 -8.43
C TYR A 352 -19.65 -15.85 -7.12
N GLU A 353 -20.97 -15.98 -7.13
CA GLU A 353 -21.76 -16.41 -5.98
C GLU A 353 -21.47 -17.87 -5.62
N GLU A 354 -21.31 -18.73 -6.62
CA GLU A 354 -20.90 -20.13 -6.43
C GLU A 354 -19.49 -20.23 -5.84
N LEU A 355 -18.53 -19.46 -6.37
CA LEU A 355 -17.19 -19.36 -5.78
C LEU A 355 -17.25 -18.86 -4.33
N GLN A 356 -18.05 -17.83 -4.06
CA GLN A 356 -18.16 -17.26 -2.72
C GLN A 356 -18.75 -18.29 -1.74
N LEU A 357 -19.76 -19.06 -2.16
CA LEU A 357 -20.32 -20.16 -1.38
C LEU A 357 -19.30 -21.28 -1.13
N GLU A 358 -18.49 -21.62 -2.13
CA GLU A 358 -17.42 -22.60 -2.03
C GLU A 358 -16.33 -22.15 -1.04
N VAL A 359 -15.85 -20.92 -1.18
CA VAL A 359 -14.90 -20.27 -0.26
C VAL A 359 -15.48 -20.23 1.16
N ASP A 360 -16.75 -19.87 1.29
CA ASP A 360 -17.43 -19.81 2.59
C ASP A 360 -17.58 -21.21 3.23
N ASN A 361 -17.83 -22.26 2.44
CA ASN A 361 -17.90 -23.64 2.93
C ASN A 361 -16.52 -24.15 3.35
N MET A 362 -15.48 -23.87 2.57
CA MET A 362 -14.10 -24.22 2.91
C MET A 362 -13.61 -23.45 4.15
N CYS A 363 -14.01 -22.18 4.28
CA CYS A 363 -13.74 -21.36 5.46
C CYS A 363 -14.50 -21.79 6.72
N ALA A 364 -15.57 -22.58 6.60
CA ALA A 364 -16.37 -23.07 7.72
C ALA A 364 -15.82 -24.39 8.31
N GLY A 365 -14.94 -25.08 7.56
CA GLY A 365 -14.24 -26.29 8.02
C GLY A 365 -12.87 -26.04 8.65
N MET A 366 -12.48 -24.77 8.80
CA MET A 366 -11.27 -24.30 9.50
C MET A 366 -11.64 -23.77 10.86
#